data_AF-Q24NE5-F1
#
_entry.id   AF-Q24NE5-F1
#
_cell.length_a   1.000
_cell.length_b   1.000
_cell.length_c   1.000
_cell.angle_alpha   90.00
_cell.angle_beta   90.00
_cell.angle_gamma   90.00
#
_symmetry.space_group_name_H-M   'P 1'
#
loop_
_entity.id
_entity.type
_entity.pdbx_description
1 polymer ?
#
loop_
_entity_poly.entity_id
_entity_poly.type
_entity_poly.pdbx_seq_one_letter_code
_entity_poly.pdbx_strand_id
1 'polypeptide(L)'
;MKQKEIKAELSEKLEANYISFMREWIKLEPLQLIEKAEEIAATKLVFEELKDGGYSTEYLEYLLRFKNPLEVVRDKWIEENGSEMMHGDDINHALWSIGDKQYAEQAYELDEAFLQSGQGVRMC
;
A
#
# COMPACT_ATOMS: atom_id res chain seq x y z
N MET A 1 -17.23 13.20 -24.51
CA MET A 1 -16.38 14.38 -24.25
C MET A 1 -15.06 14.20 -25.01
N LYS A 2 -14.24 15.24 -25.24
CA LYS A 2 -12.88 15.02 -25.79
C LYS A 2 -12.00 14.39 -24.71
N GLN A 3 -11.04 13.55 -25.08
CA GLN A 3 -10.15 12.84 -24.12
C GLN A 3 -9.51 13.78 -23.08
N LYS A 4 -9.06 14.97 -23.51
CA LYS A 4 -8.48 15.98 -22.62
C LYS A 4 -9.48 16.51 -21.58
N GLU A 5 -10.74 16.70 -21.98
CA GLU A 5 -11.82 17.15 -21.08
C GLU A 5 -12.15 16.08 -20.04
N ILE A 6 -12.19 14.80 -20.44
CA ILE A 6 -12.43 13.66 -19.54
C ILE A 6 -11.35 13.55 -18.49
N LYS A 7 -10.08 13.68 -18.90
CA LYS A 7 -8.94 13.66 -17.98
C LYS A 7 -8.98 14.82 -16.99
N ALA A 8 -9.31 16.03 -17.46
CA ALA A 8 -9.43 17.19 -16.59
C ALA A 8 -10.55 17.03 -15.56
N GLU A 9 -11.75 16.65 -16.00
CA GLU A 9 -12.91 16.42 -15.14
C GLU A 9 -12.64 15.33 -14.10
N LEU A 10 -12.03 14.22 -14.51
CA LEU A 10 -11.71 13.13 -13.58
C LEU A 10 -10.64 13.58 -12.58
N SER A 11 -9.61 14.31 -13.02
CA SER A 11 -8.58 14.83 -12.12
C SER A 11 -9.16 15.72 -11.03
N GLU A 12 -10.03 16.67 -11.38
CA GLU A 12 -10.70 17.55 -10.41
C GLU A 12 -11.54 16.74 -9.41
N LYS A 13 -12.27 15.73 -9.91
CA LYS A 13 -13.11 14.87 -9.08
C LYS A 13 -12.29 14.01 -8.12
N LEU A 14 -11.19 13.41 -8.60
CA LEU A 14 -10.27 12.62 -7.79
C LEU A 14 -9.61 13.47 -6.70
N GLU A 15 -9.20 14.70 -7.03
CA GLU A 15 -8.65 15.64 -6.04
C GLU A 15 -9.67 15.99 -4.96
N ALA A 16 -10.91 16.27 -5.35
CA ALA A 16 -11.99 16.54 -4.39
C ALA A 16 -12.26 15.33 -3.48
N ASN A 17 -12.27 14.11 -4.03
CA ASN A 17 -12.43 12.88 -3.24
C ASN A 17 -11.26 12.67 -2.28
N TYR A 18 -10.03 12.84 -2.75
CA TYR A 18 -8.83 12.67 -1.93
C TYR A 18 -8.76 13.68 -0.78
N ILE A 19 -9.09 14.95 -1.04
CA ILE A 19 -9.19 15.99 0.01
C ILE A 19 -10.28 15.65 1.03
N SER A 20 -11.40 15.06 0.61
CA SER A 20 -12.45 14.60 1.55
C SER A 20 -11.91 13.53 2.48
N PHE A 21 -11.26 12.49 1.95
CA PHE A 21 -10.65 11.44 2.76
C PHE A 21 -9.62 11.98 3.75
N MET A 22 -8.69 12.85 3.29
CA MET A 22 -7.71 13.47 4.19
C MET A 22 -8.38 14.25 5.33
N ARG A 23 -9.45 15.01 5.04
CA ARG A 23 -10.20 15.76 6.07
C ARG A 23 -10.91 14.86 7.06
N GLU A 24 -11.32 13.66 6.66
CA GLU A 24 -11.93 12.67 7.54
C GLU A 24 -10.86 12.02 8.41
N TRP A 25 -9.75 11.57 7.82
CA TRP A 25 -8.67 10.91 8.55
C TRP A 25 -7.99 11.81 9.58
N ILE A 26 -7.79 13.10 9.29
CA ILE A 26 -7.15 14.04 10.24
C ILE A 26 -8.01 14.26 11.50
N LYS A 27 -9.31 13.93 11.46
CA LYS A 27 -10.20 14.00 12.63
C LYS A 27 -10.22 12.72 13.47
N LEU A 28 -9.59 11.64 12.99
CA LEU A 28 -9.56 10.37 13.71
C LEU A 28 -8.54 10.42 14.84
N GLU A 29 -8.82 9.66 15.90
CA GLU A 29 -7.84 9.43 16.95
C GLU A 29 -6.67 8.58 16.42
N PRO A 30 -5.46 8.69 17.01
CA PRO A 30 -4.28 8.00 16.50
C PRO A 30 -4.45 6.49 16.29
N LEU A 31 -5.12 5.79 17.21
CA LEU A 31 -5.37 4.36 17.07
C LEU A 31 -6.32 4.04 15.91
N GLN A 32 -7.36 4.86 15.71
CA GLN A 32 -8.29 4.68 14.59
C GLN A 32 -7.61 4.92 13.23
N LEU A 33 -6.62 5.81 13.20
CA LEU A 33 -5.82 6.06 12.00
C LEU A 33 -4.93 4.86 11.64
N ILE A 34 -4.37 4.16 12.65
CA ILE A 34 -3.58 2.94 12.45
C ILE A 34 -4.45 1.83 11.84
N GLU A 35 -5.68 1.66 12.33
CA GLU A 35 -6.63 0.69 11.75
C GLU A 35 -7.02 1.02 10.29
N LYS A 36 -6.78 2.25 9.85
CA LYS A 36 -7.02 2.71 8.48
C LYS A 36 -5.78 2.65 7.58
N ALA A 37 -4.66 2.10 8.04
CA ALA A 37 -3.38 2.16 7.33
C ALA A 37 -3.46 1.58 5.90
N GLU A 38 -4.09 0.43 5.72
CA GLU A 38 -4.27 -0.19 4.40
C GLU A 38 -5.13 0.68 3.48
N GLU A 39 -6.28 1.15 3.98
CA GLU A 39 -7.18 2.04 3.25
C GLU A 39 -6.45 3.32 2.81
N ILE A 40 -5.65 3.92 3.69
CA ILE A 40 -4.86 5.13 3.41
C ILE A 40 -3.81 4.85 2.34
N ALA A 41 -3.05 3.77 2.48
CA ALA A 41 -2.01 3.39 1.52
C ALA A 41 -2.61 3.12 0.13
N ALA A 42 -3.68 2.33 0.05
CA ALA A 42 -4.37 2.04 -1.19
C ALA A 42 -4.99 3.29 -1.83
N THR A 43 -5.61 4.16 -1.04
CA THR A 43 -6.18 5.41 -1.55
C THR A 43 -5.11 6.28 -2.19
N LYS A 44 -3.95 6.42 -1.54
CA LYS A 44 -2.84 7.21 -2.06
C LYS A 44 -2.31 6.63 -3.37
N LEU A 45 -2.04 5.32 -3.39
CA LEU A 45 -1.56 4.62 -4.59
C LEU A 45 -2.53 4.81 -5.77
N VAL A 46 -3.81 4.53 -5.57
CA VAL A 46 -4.82 4.66 -6.62
C VAL A 46 -4.98 6.10 -7.10
N PHE A 47 -4.92 7.07 -6.19
CA PHE A 47 -4.98 8.49 -6.57
C PHE A 47 -3.80 8.89 -7.47
N GLU A 48 -2.57 8.54 -7.09
CA GLU A 48 -1.36 8.83 -7.86
C GLU A 48 -1.41 8.14 -9.23
N GLU A 49 -1.78 6.86 -9.26
CA GLU A 49 -1.92 6.11 -10.51
C GLU A 49 -2.98 6.71 -11.43
N LEU A 50 -4.20 6.95 -10.96
CA LEU A 50 -5.27 7.48 -11.82
C LEU A 50 -5.03 8.91 -12.29
N LYS A 51 -4.29 9.71 -11.51
CA LYS A 51 -3.95 11.09 -11.86
C LYS A 51 -2.84 11.17 -12.89
N ASP A 52 -1.78 10.38 -12.73
CA ASP A 52 -0.57 10.46 -13.55
C ASP A 52 -0.49 9.37 -14.64
N GLY A 53 -1.38 8.38 -14.57
CA GLY A 53 -1.36 7.19 -15.41
C GLY A 53 -1.88 7.36 -16.84
N GLY A 54 -1.42 6.45 -17.71
CA GLY A 54 -1.76 6.39 -19.14
C GLY A 54 -3.03 5.60 -19.48
N TYR A 55 -4.05 5.60 -18.62
CA TYR A 55 -5.23 4.75 -18.80
C TYR A 55 -6.10 5.14 -20.01
N SER A 56 -6.83 4.15 -20.53
CA SER A 56 -7.71 4.33 -21.70
C SER A 56 -8.86 5.28 -21.38
N THR A 57 -9.28 6.07 -22.38
CA THR A 57 -10.39 7.02 -22.22
C THR A 57 -11.68 6.34 -21.77
N GLU A 58 -11.93 5.11 -22.22
CA GLU A 58 -13.13 4.33 -21.87
C GLU A 58 -13.20 4.06 -20.36
N TYR A 59 -12.10 3.64 -19.75
CA TYR A 59 -12.05 3.42 -18.30
C TYR A 59 -12.23 4.73 -17.54
N LEU A 60 -11.62 5.83 -17.99
CA LEU A 60 -11.79 7.13 -17.34
C LEU A 60 -13.23 7.64 -17.44
N GLU A 61 -13.89 7.49 -18.59
CA GLU A 61 -15.32 7.83 -18.77
C GLU A 61 -16.23 6.94 -17.91
N TYR A 62 -15.89 5.67 -17.74
CA TYR A 62 -16.62 4.79 -16.83
C TYR A 62 -16.53 5.26 -15.38
N LEU A 63 -15.33 5.64 -14.92
CA LEU A 63 -15.12 6.13 -13.55
C LEU A 63 -15.89 7.43 -13.27
N LEU A 64 -16.02 8.33 -14.25
CA LEU A 64 -16.76 9.58 -14.08
C LEU A 64 -18.24 9.39 -13.67
N ARG A 65 -18.82 8.21 -13.92
CA ARG A 65 -20.20 7.86 -13.52
C ARG A 65 -20.39 7.81 -12.02
N PHE A 66 -19.33 7.56 -11.25
CA PHE A 66 -19.39 7.46 -9.79
C PHE A 66 -19.25 8.83 -9.13
N LYS A 67 -19.87 8.99 -7.95
CA LYS A 67 -19.67 10.19 -7.11
C LYS A 67 -18.27 10.24 -6.54
N ASN A 68 -17.76 9.08 -6.13
CA ASN A 68 -16.43 8.89 -5.56
C ASN A 68 -15.68 7.80 -6.34
N PRO A 69 -15.20 8.07 -7.57
CA PRO A 69 -14.42 7.10 -8.33
C PRO A 69 -13.18 6.59 -7.59
N LEU A 70 -12.56 7.42 -6.74
CA LEU A 70 -11.37 7.03 -5.98
C LEU A 70 -11.67 5.90 -4.99
N GLU A 71 -12.78 5.99 -4.26
CA GLU A 71 -13.27 4.93 -3.38
C GLU A 71 -13.52 3.62 -4.12
N VAL A 72 -14.22 3.68 -5.26
CA VAL A 72 -14.57 2.50 -6.04
C VAL A 72 -13.32 1.71 -6.46
N VAL A 73 -12.29 2.41 -6.93
CA VAL A 73 -11.05 1.76 -7.38
C VAL A 73 -10.21 1.31 -6.19
N ARG A 74 -10.14 2.10 -5.11
CA ARG A 74 -9.47 1.72 -3.86
C ARG A 74 -10.02 0.41 -3.29
N ASP A 75 -11.34 0.32 -3.13
CA ASP A 75 -11.98 -0.85 -2.51
C ASP A 75 -11.74 -2.09 -3.36
N LYS A 76 -11.81 -1.94 -4.69
CA LYS A 76 -11.50 -3.03 -5.61
C LYS A 76 -10.02 -3.44 -5.56
N TRP A 77 -9.11 -2.48 -5.43
CA TRP A 77 -7.68 -2.75 -5.26
C TRP A 77 -7.39 -3.54 -3.98
N ILE A 78 -7.98 -3.13 -2.85
CA ILE A 78 -7.84 -3.82 -1.56
C ILE A 78 -8.45 -5.22 -1.64
N GLU A 79 -9.63 -5.38 -2.26
CA GLU A 79 -10.23 -6.69 -2.45
C GLU A 79 -9.29 -7.65 -3.17
N GLU A 80 -8.58 -7.19 -4.21
CA GLU A 80 -7.74 -8.06 -5.04
C GLU A 80 -6.28 -8.19 -4.57
N ASN A 81 -5.76 -7.20 -3.85
CA ASN A 81 -4.33 -7.07 -3.54
C ASN A 81 -4.06 -6.71 -2.07
N GLY A 82 -5.09 -6.62 -1.24
CA GLY A 82 -4.98 -6.28 0.17
C GLY A 82 -4.38 -7.39 1.02
N SER A 83 -4.17 -7.05 2.28
CA SER A 83 -3.47 -7.84 3.30
C SER A 83 -4.13 -9.18 3.59
N GLU A 84 -5.43 -9.30 3.30
CA GLU A 84 -6.20 -10.53 3.47
C GLU A 84 -5.92 -11.58 2.38
N MET A 85 -5.40 -11.18 1.21
CA MET A 85 -5.27 -12.04 0.02
C MET A 85 -4.00 -12.90 -0.03
N MET A 86 -3.38 -13.21 1.12
CA MET A 86 -2.23 -14.11 1.36
C MET A 86 -0.86 -13.44 1.52
N HIS A 87 -0.36 -13.42 2.76
CA HIS A 87 1.05 -13.07 3.10
C HIS A 87 1.80 -14.18 3.84
N GLY A 88 1.16 -15.32 4.10
CA GLY A 88 1.79 -16.41 4.88
C GLY A 88 3.07 -16.92 4.22
N ASP A 89 3.03 -17.18 2.92
CA ASP A 89 4.19 -17.68 2.17
C ASP A 89 5.25 -16.59 1.94
N ASP A 90 4.84 -15.33 1.72
CA ASP A 90 5.76 -14.19 1.54
C ASP A 90 6.54 -13.88 2.81
N ILE A 91 5.87 -13.86 3.96
CA ILE A 91 6.53 -13.65 5.26
C ILE A 91 7.46 -14.83 5.57
N ASN A 92 7.02 -16.07 5.30
CA ASN A 92 7.89 -17.24 5.47
C ASN A 92 9.16 -17.14 4.62
N HIS A 93 9.04 -16.72 3.36
CA HIS A 93 10.19 -16.51 2.48
C HIS A 93 11.09 -15.37 2.97
N ALA A 94 10.52 -14.26 3.46
CA ALA A 94 11.30 -13.16 4.04
C ALA A 94 12.09 -13.61 5.27
N LEU A 95 11.45 -14.34 6.19
CA LEU A 95 12.09 -14.91 7.38
C LEU A 95 13.21 -15.88 6.99
N TRP A 96 12.96 -16.78 6.04
CA TRP A 96 13.98 -17.69 5.52
C TRP A 96 15.17 -16.92 4.93
N SER A 97 14.93 -15.90 4.10
CA SER A 97 16.02 -15.12 3.49
C SER A 97 16.83 -14.32 4.51
N ILE A 98 16.23 -13.88 5.63
CA ILE A 98 16.97 -13.20 6.70
C ILE A 98 17.90 -14.19 7.40
N GLY A 99 17.39 -15.37 7.76
CA GLY A 99 18.18 -16.40 8.44
C GLY A 99 19.27 -17.02 7.57
N ASP A 100 19.00 -17.25 6.29
CA ASP A 100 19.95 -17.86 5.35
C ASP A 100 21.12 -16.92 5.01
N LYS A 101 20.84 -15.63 4.77
CA LYS A 101 21.86 -14.67 4.33
C LYS A 101 22.57 -13.96 5.48
N GLN A 102 21.95 -13.89 6.66
CA GLN A 102 22.48 -13.27 7.88
C GLN A 102 22.96 -11.80 7.73
N TYR A 103 22.60 -11.11 6.64
CA TYR A 103 23.00 -9.71 6.43
C TYR A 103 22.39 -8.76 7.47
N ALA A 104 21.25 -9.13 8.04
CA ALA A 104 20.54 -8.32 9.02
C ALA A 104 21.37 -8.12 10.30
N GLU A 105 22.20 -9.09 10.69
CA GLU A 105 23.05 -9.03 11.88
C GLU A 105 24.12 -7.92 11.81
N GLN A 106 24.47 -7.45 10.61
CA GLN A 106 25.39 -6.34 10.41
C GLN A 106 24.69 -4.98 10.40
N ALA A 107 23.37 -4.96 10.16
CA ALA A 107 22.57 -3.75 9.97
C ALA A 107 21.71 -3.37 11.18
N TYR A 108 21.37 -4.34 12.03
CA TYR A 108 20.50 -4.16 13.19
C TYR A 108 21.21 -4.59 14.47
N GLU A 109 20.92 -3.87 15.57
CA GLU A 109 21.44 -4.21 16.89
C GLU A 109 20.87 -5.56 17.35
N LEU A 110 21.76 -6.42 17.88
CA LEU A 110 21.39 -7.74 18.38
C LEU A 110 21.27 -7.71 19.90
N ASP A 111 20.27 -8.43 20.41
CA ASP A 111 20.14 -8.63 21.85
C ASP A 111 21.19 -9.64 22.33
N GLU A 112 22.19 -9.15 23.07
CA GLU A 112 23.30 -9.94 23.59
C GLU A 112 22.85 -11.13 24.45
N ALA A 113 21.67 -11.05 25.08
CA ALA A 113 21.12 -12.14 25.89
C ALA A 113 20.80 -13.40 25.07
N PHE A 114 20.64 -13.26 23.74
CA PHE A 114 20.27 -14.35 22.83
C PHE A 114 21.38 -14.70 21.82
N LEU A 115 22.55 -14.05 21.88
CA LEU A 115 23.70 -14.47 21.07
C LEU A 115 24.18 -15.85 21.56
N GLN A 116 24.14 -16.84 20.66
CA GLN A 116 24.60 -18.19 21.01
C GLN A 116 26.07 -18.16 21.46
N SER A 117 26.31 -18.57 22.70
CA SER A 117 27.67 -18.80 23.20
C SER A 117 28.29 -20.00 22.46
N GLY A 118 29.07 -19.73 21.41
CA GLY A 118 30.07 -20.64 20.86
C GLY A 118 29.63 -21.47 19.66
N GLN A 119 29.86 -20.95 18.44
CA GLN A 119 30.21 -21.79 17.30
C GLN A 119 31.64 -22.31 17.50
N GLY A 120 31.77 -23.40 18.27
CA GLY A 120 32.96 -24.22 18.25
C GLY A 120 33.07 -24.91 16.90
N VAL A 121 33.89 -24.37 16.00
CA VAL A 121 34.32 -25.04 14.77
C VAL A 121 34.87 -26.41 15.14
N ARG A 122 34.12 -27.47 14.86
CA ARG A 122 34.63 -28.84 14.94
C ARG A 122 35.44 -29.09 13.68
N MET A 123 36.75 -28.89 13.79
CA MET A 123 37.72 -29.35 12.80
C MET A 123 37.59 -30.88 12.65
N CYS A 124 37.29 -31.34 11.44
CA CYS A 124 37.51 -32.71 11.00
C CYS A 124 38.60 -32.68 9.92
#